data_AF-A0AAU5KFQ9-F1
#
_entry.id   AF-A0AAU5KFQ9-F1
#
_cell.length_a   1.000
_cell.length_b   1.000
_cell.length_c   1.000
_cell.angle_alpha   90.00
_cell.angle_beta   90.00
_cell.angle_gamma   90.00
#
_symmetry.space_group_name_H-M   'P 1'
#
loop_
_entity.id
_entity.type
_entity.pdbx_description
1 polymer ?
#
loop_
_entity_poly.entity_id
_entity_poly.type
_entity_poly.pdbx_seq_one_letter_code
_entity_poly.pdbx_strand_id
1 'polypeptide(L)'
;MRRRVAAALALTMCLGGGLATAAQAADTPRGDEWHLDALHMPEVWQTSTGAGVTVAVIDSGVKADLPDLVGQVLPGKDLSGLPGGVNTDPEGHGTGMASVIAGSGKNFDGKGAEGLAPGARILPIKVNTNSNSSTAIGAPASLKQIDEGITYAVDQGAKVISISQAIRNIDISPSDVSALQDAVNYAISKGRLIVAGAGNSGQEGNWPMYPSVASGVAAIAAFDEQGNHTAESEYGPQIALAGPGQDIISACIDPSGYCKSHGTSDATALVAATAAVLWQVHPDWTGNQILRVLMNTANKPNNGANRSDYIGFGNVSPRNAIHYTGDPGPADVNPLIAAGIDVNPPGSASASAPASPSAAASAPATGAAPTGSTANSASAAPVPATHASGKSSSSMPLIIGGAVLAVLVIGGVVFFVLRRKGAAATAPPAPGAPYGYPVPPQGPPAPHTPPAQGFGPPPAYGPGQPPYGQPPQQPPAQGNPYQQPQPGPYQQPPQG
;
A
#
# COMPACT_ATOMS: atom_id res chain seq x y z
N MET A 1 -83.07 -48.81 -0.87
CA MET A 1 -83.24 -48.12 0.44
C MET A 1 -82.00 -48.35 1.30
N ARG A 2 -81.55 -47.29 2.01
CA ARG A 2 -80.80 -47.23 3.29
C ARG A 2 -79.99 -48.46 3.84
N ARG A 3 -78.71 -48.15 4.16
CA ARG A 3 -77.92 -48.47 5.39
C ARG A 3 -77.27 -49.86 5.59
N ARG A 4 -75.93 -49.87 5.73
CA ARG A 4 -75.08 -50.14 6.94
C ARG A 4 -73.59 -50.14 6.48
N VAL A 5 -72.64 -49.34 7.00
CA VAL A 5 -71.99 -49.24 8.34
C VAL A 5 -70.73 -50.14 8.47
N ALA A 6 -69.70 -49.61 9.16
CA ALA A 6 -68.33 -50.12 9.43
C ALA A 6 -67.33 -49.91 8.26
N ALA A 7 -66.24 -49.13 8.33
CA ALA A 7 -65.26 -48.77 9.37
C ALA A 7 -64.04 -49.70 9.45
N ALA A 8 -62.87 -49.17 9.08
CA ALA A 8 -61.54 -49.70 9.38
C ALA A 8 -60.59 -48.51 9.64
N LEU A 9 -59.76 -48.61 10.68
CA LEU A 9 -58.84 -47.55 11.10
C LEU A 9 -57.62 -47.48 10.16
N ALA A 10 -57.15 -46.26 9.90
CA ALA A 10 -55.75 -46.00 9.57
C ALA A 10 -55.28 -44.82 10.44
N LEU A 11 -54.39 -45.10 11.39
CA LEU A 11 -53.83 -44.11 12.32
C LEU A 11 -52.63 -43.42 11.66
N THR A 12 -52.83 -42.29 10.99
CA THR A 12 -51.73 -41.51 10.41
C THR A 12 -51.14 -40.57 11.46
N MET A 13 -50.10 -41.03 12.15
CA MET A 13 -49.39 -40.24 13.15
C MET A 13 -48.57 -39.13 12.47
N CYS A 14 -48.74 -37.89 12.90
CA CYS A 14 -47.95 -36.77 12.40
C CYS A 14 -46.48 -36.90 12.87
N LEU A 15 -45.55 -37.00 11.92
CA LEU A 15 -44.14 -36.73 12.14
C LEU A 15 -43.76 -35.54 11.26
N GLY A 16 -43.71 -34.36 11.88
CA GLY A 16 -43.21 -33.15 11.25
C GLY A 16 -41.71 -33.28 11.02
N GLY A 17 -41.34 -33.78 9.84
CA GLY A 17 -39.98 -33.74 9.32
C GLY A 17 -39.59 -32.30 8.99
N GLY A 18 -39.31 -31.50 10.03
CA GLY A 18 -38.62 -30.24 9.87
C GLY A 18 -37.24 -30.53 9.29
N LEU A 19 -37.10 -30.34 7.97
CA LEU A 19 -35.80 -30.31 7.33
C LEU A 19 -35.07 -29.07 7.86
N ALA A 20 -34.36 -29.25 8.97
CA ALA A 20 -33.24 -28.41 9.30
C ALA A 20 -32.21 -28.62 8.19
N THR A 21 -32.34 -27.86 7.11
CA THR A 21 -31.23 -27.59 6.22
C THR A 21 -30.15 -27.01 7.12
N ALA A 22 -29.11 -27.79 7.40
CA ALA A 22 -27.86 -27.21 7.84
C ALA A 22 -27.54 -26.15 6.80
N ALA A 23 -27.57 -24.87 7.20
CA ALA A 23 -27.10 -23.83 6.33
C ALA A 23 -25.66 -24.22 6.01
N GLN A 24 -25.37 -24.53 4.73
CA GLN A 24 -23.99 -24.43 4.29
C GLN A 24 -23.57 -23.03 4.72
N ALA A 25 -22.57 -22.94 5.60
CA ALA A 25 -21.81 -21.71 5.69
C ALA A 25 -21.31 -21.48 4.27
N ALA A 26 -21.85 -20.45 3.61
CA ALA A 26 -21.29 -20.04 2.33
C ALA A 26 -19.83 -19.70 2.60
N ASP A 27 -18.93 -20.18 1.74
CA ASP A 27 -17.53 -19.73 1.77
C ASP A 27 -17.56 -18.22 1.49
N THR A 28 -17.45 -17.42 2.54
CA THR A 28 -17.47 -15.96 2.47
C THR A 28 -16.04 -15.44 2.61
N PRO A 29 -15.59 -14.49 1.78
CA PRO A 29 -14.21 -13.99 1.81
C PRO A 29 -13.75 -13.57 3.21
N ARG A 30 -14.63 -12.96 4.01
CA ARG A 30 -14.41 -12.60 5.41
C ARG A 30 -13.88 -13.73 6.32
N GLY A 31 -14.16 -14.99 5.99
CA GLY A 31 -13.67 -16.17 6.73
C GLY A 31 -12.24 -16.57 6.40
N ASP A 32 -11.75 -16.17 5.22
CA ASP A 32 -10.41 -16.49 4.69
C ASP A 32 -9.41 -15.31 4.85
N GLU A 33 -9.87 -14.16 5.37
CA GLU A 33 -9.08 -12.93 5.60
C GLU A 33 -8.10 -13.03 6.79
N TRP A 34 -7.27 -14.09 6.82
CA TRP A 34 -6.28 -14.36 7.87
C TRP A 34 -5.42 -13.14 8.21
N HIS A 35 -5.09 -12.33 7.20
CA HIS A 35 -4.22 -11.17 7.29
C HIS A 35 -4.81 -10.06 8.18
N LEU A 36 -6.15 -9.94 8.27
CA LEU A 36 -6.81 -8.97 9.14
C LEU A 36 -6.82 -9.44 10.60
N ASP A 37 -6.90 -10.75 10.82
CA ASP A 37 -6.83 -11.33 12.17
C ASP A 37 -5.38 -11.30 12.71
N ALA A 38 -4.40 -11.63 11.86
CA ALA A 38 -2.97 -11.53 12.17
C ALA A 38 -2.50 -10.09 12.44
N LEU A 39 -3.13 -9.10 11.81
CA LEU A 39 -2.91 -7.67 12.08
C LEU A 39 -3.80 -7.11 13.22
N HIS A 40 -4.66 -7.95 13.82
CA HIS A 40 -5.57 -7.62 14.93
C HIS A 40 -6.59 -6.52 14.61
N MET A 41 -7.10 -6.49 13.39
CA MET A 41 -7.97 -5.43 12.91
C MET A 41 -9.31 -5.26 13.66
N PRO A 42 -9.99 -6.31 14.16
CA PRO A 42 -11.17 -6.16 15.02
C PRO A 42 -10.93 -5.38 16.32
N GLU A 43 -9.69 -5.27 16.79
CA GLU A 43 -9.29 -4.40 17.91
C GLU A 43 -9.04 -2.96 17.41
N VAL A 44 -8.28 -2.82 16.32
CA VAL A 44 -7.93 -1.53 15.71
C VAL A 44 -9.16 -0.72 15.31
N TRP A 45 -10.17 -1.36 14.69
CA TRP A 45 -11.39 -0.70 14.21
C TRP A 45 -12.27 -0.11 15.32
N GLN A 46 -12.06 -0.48 16.59
CA GLN A 46 -12.71 0.16 17.73
C GLN A 46 -12.18 1.60 17.97
N THR A 47 -10.99 1.91 17.45
CA THR A 47 -10.34 3.22 17.54
C THR A 47 -10.28 3.94 16.19
N SER A 48 -9.97 3.21 15.11
CA SER A 48 -9.70 3.81 13.80
C SER A 48 -10.02 2.87 12.64
N THR A 49 -10.65 3.42 11.59
CA THR A 49 -10.95 2.74 10.33
C THR A 49 -10.28 3.41 9.13
N GLY A 50 -9.43 4.42 9.34
CA GLY A 50 -8.86 5.25 8.28
C GLY A 50 -9.78 6.37 7.78
N ALA A 51 -10.87 6.65 8.51
CA ALA A 51 -11.84 7.69 8.18
C ALA A 51 -11.19 9.08 8.01
N GLY A 52 -11.55 9.77 6.92
CA GLY A 52 -10.99 11.08 6.57
C GLY A 52 -9.64 11.02 5.86
N VAL A 53 -9.07 9.83 5.63
CA VAL A 53 -7.80 9.65 4.93
C VAL A 53 -8.04 9.20 3.49
N THR A 54 -7.44 9.91 2.53
CA THR A 54 -7.37 9.50 1.13
C THR A 54 -6.05 8.77 0.86
N VAL A 55 -6.14 7.54 0.36
CA VAL A 55 -5.02 6.73 -0.13
C VAL A 55 -5.07 6.73 -1.66
N ALA A 56 -4.00 7.19 -2.30
CA ALA A 56 -3.85 7.07 -3.75
C ALA A 56 -3.33 5.68 -4.11
N VAL A 57 -3.91 5.08 -5.15
CA VAL A 57 -3.53 3.76 -5.68
C VAL A 57 -3.08 3.94 -7.12
N ILE A 58 -1.76 3.86 -7.35
CA ILE A 58 -1.13 3.99 -8.67
C ILE A 58 -0.95 2.59 -9.24
N ASP A 59 -1.87 2.17 -10.11
CA ASP A 59 -2.07 0.77 -10.48
C ASP A 59 -2.85 0.61 -11.82
N SER A 60 -3.37 -0.57 -12.16
CA SER A 60 -4.08 -0.87 -13.43
C SER A 60 -5.45 -0.20 -13.61
N GLY A 61 -5.95 0.51 -12.60
CA GLY A 61 -7.30 1.07 -12.50
C GLY A 61 -8.08 0.47 -11.34
N VAL A 62 -9.35 0.86 -11.18
CA VAL A 62 -10.23 0.26 -10.14
C VAL A 62 -11.65 0.06 -10.69
N LYS A 63 -12.18 -1.17 -10.64
CA LYS A 63 -13.60 -1.44 -10.92
C LYS A 63 -14.48 -0.97 -9.76
N ALA A 64 -14.79 0.32 -9.76
CA ALA A 64 -15.46 1.02 -8.66
C ALA A 64 -16.92 0.62 -8.38
N ASP A 65 -17.56 -0.15 -9.28
CA ASP A 65 -18.93 -0.63 -9.18
C ASP A 65 -19.05 -2.05 -8.57
N LEU A 66 -17.93 -2.67 -8.12
CA LEU A 66 -18.00 -3.89 -7.30
C LEU A 66 -18.72 -3.61 -5.96
N PRO A 67 -19.58 -4.51 -5.46
CA PRO A 67 -20.39 -4.26 -4.25
C PRO A 67 -19.59 -3.82 -3.02
N ASP A 68 -18.40 -4.39 -2.80
CA ASP A 68 -17.53 -4.04 -1.68
C ASP A 68 -16.81 -2.68 -1.85
N LEU A 69 -16.73 -2.14 -3.08
CA LEU A 69 -16.05 -0.87 -3.39
C LEU A 69 -17.01 0.33 -3.59
N VAL A 70 -18.33 0.10 -3.66
CA VAL A 70 -19.32 1.17 -3.85
C VAL A 70 -19.24 2.21 -2.71
N GLY A 71 -18.90 3.45 -3.09
CA GLY A 71 -18.76 4.60 -2.19
C GLY A 71 -17.35 4.78 -1.60
N GLN A 72 -16.41 3.86 -1.87
CA GLN A 72 -15.04 3.89 -1.38
C GLN A 72 -14.08 4.60 -2.36
N VAL A 73 -14.40 4.55 -3.66
CA VAL A 73 -13.55 5.05 -4.74
C VAL A 73 -13.96 6.48 -5.15
N LEU A 74 -13.00 7.39 -5.17
CA LEU A 74 -13.13 8.78 -5.59
C LEU A 74 -12.96 8.92 -7.13
N PRO A 75 -13.39 10.05 -7.73
CA PRO A 75 -12.95 10.42 -9.07
C PRO A 75 -11.42 10.49 -9.12
N GLY A 76 -10.82 9.79 -10.08
CA GLY A 76 -9.37 9.70 -10.23
C GLY A 76 -8.86 10.09 -11.62
N LYS A 77 -7.64 9.66 -11.95
CA LYS A 77 -6.97 9.98 -13.21
C LYS A 77 -6.59 8.73 -13.98
N ASP A 78 -6.82 8.76 -15.29
CA ASP A 78 -6.21 7.81 -16.22
C ASP A 78 -5.00 8.48 -16.90
N LEU A 79 -3.84 7.82 -16.78
CA LEU A 79 -2.57 8.15 -17.41
C LEU A 79 -2.14 7.05 -18.39
N SER A 80 -2.75 5.86 -18.32
CA SER A 80 -2.31 4.63 -18.99
C SER A 80 -2.33 4.69 -20.52
N GLY A 81 -3.22 5.52 -21.08
CA GLY A 81 -3.54 5.53 -22.51
C GLY A 81 -4.40 4.34 -22.98
N LEU A 82 -4.87 3.49 -22.04
CA LEU A 82 -5.74 2.35 -22.31
C LEU A 82 -7.23 2.76 -22.39
N PRO A 83 -8.08 1.99 -23.09
CA PRO A 83 -9.51 2.28 -23.14
C PRO A 83 -10.22 2.07 -21.80
N GLY A 84 -11.37 2.73 -21.65
CA GLY A 84 -12.31 2.53 -20.54
C GLY A 84 -12.16 3.49 -19.35
N GLY A 85 -11.06 4.23 -19.25
CA GLY A 85 -10.86 5.21 -18.16
C GLY A 85 -10.43 4.57 -16.84
N VAL A 86 -10.28 5.42 -15.81
CA VAL A 86 -9.76 5.04 -14.49
C VAL A 86 -10.65 4.07 -13.70
N ASN A 87 -11.97 4.15 -13.89
CA ASN A 87 -12.96 3.31 -13.21
C ASN A 87 -13.16 1.93 -13.87
N THR A 88 -12.28 1.54 -14.80
CA THR A 88 -12.24 0.19 -15.35
C THR A 88 -10.87 -0.41 -15.16
N ASP A 89 -10.87 -1.71 -14.87
CA ASP A 89 -9.66 -2.47 -14.60
C ASP A 89 -9.82 -3.87 -15.19
N PRO A 90 -9.41 -4.07 -16.46
CA PRO A 90 -9.48 -5.38 -17.12
C PRO A 90 -8.36 -6.34 -16.65
N GLU A 91 -7.38 -5.84 -15.91
CA GLU A 91 -6.32 -6.64 -15.28
C GLU A 91 -6.75 -7.15 -13.90
N GLY A 92 -7.54 -6.37 -13.17
CA GLY A 92 -8.10 -6.70 -11.86
C GLY A 92 -7.16 -6.41 -10.68
N HIS A 93 -5.89 -6.11 -10.94
CA HIS A 93 -4.86 -5.92 -9.92
C HIS A 93 -5.15 -4.70 -9.03
N GLY A 94 -5.30 -3.51 -9.62
CA GLY A 94 -5.60 -2.29 -8.87
C GLY A 94 -6.95 -2.32 -8.14
N THR A 95 -7.93 -3.05 -8.69
CA THR A 95 -9.20 -3.36 -8.01
C THR A 95 -8.97 -4.18 -6.74
N GLY A 96 -8.13 -5.22 -6.81
CA GLY A 96 -7.72 -6.01 -5.65
C GLY A 96 -7.05 -5.13 -4.60
N MET A 97 -6.05 -4.32 -4.98
CA MET A 97 -5.35 -3.40 -4.08
C MET A 97 -6.30 -2.41 -3.40
N ALA A 98 -7.24 -1.82 -4.15
CA ALA A 98 -8.26 -0.93 -3.62
C ALA A 98 -9.18 -1.64 -2.60
N SER A 99 -9.50 -2.92 -2.81
CA SER A 99 -10.28 -3.72 -1.87
C SER A 99 -9.48 -4.09 -0.62
N VAL A 100 -8.20 -4.47 -0.74
CA VAL A 100 -7.32 -4.77 0.40
C VAL A 100 -7.16 -3.52 1.30
N ILE A 101 -7.12 -2.33 0.70
CA ILE A 101 -7.04 -1.06 1.44
C ILE A 101 -8.38 -0.70 2.07
N ALA A 102 -9.47 -0.64 1.29
CA ALA A 102 -10.74 -0.03 1.71
C ALA A 102 -12.00 -0.74 1.18
N GLY A 103 -11.95 -2.05 0.97
CA GLY A 103 -13.17 -2.87 0.81
C GLY A 103 -14.12 -2.64 2.00
N SER A 104 -15.43 -2.65 1.74
CA SER A 104 -16.43 -2.30 2.76
C SER A 104 -17.24 -3.49 3.29
N GLY A 105 -16.89 -4.72 2.90
CA GLY A 105 -17.51 -5.96 3.37
C GLY A 105 -19.01 -6.13 3.08
N LYS A 106 -19.63 -5.21 2.33
CA LYS A 106 -21.09 -5.15 2.11
C LYS A 106 -21.63 -6.25 1.22
N ASN A 107 -20.80 -6.88 0.40
CA ASN A 107 -21.19 -8.04 -0.40
C ASN A 107 -21.53 -9.24 0.50
N PHE A 108 -22.08 -10.33 -0.07
CA PHE A 108 -22.40 -11.57 0.67
C PHE A 108 -23.17 -11.35 1.99
N ASP A 109 -24.19 -10.49 1.95
CA ASP A 109 -25.01 -10.10 3.11
C ASP A 109 -24.20 -9.51 4.29
N GLY A 110 -23.18 -8.69 3.98
CA GLY A 110 -22.30 -8.08 4.99
C GLY A 110 -21.12 -8.97 5.41
N LYS A 111 -20.64 -9.83 4.50
CA LYS A 111 -19.51 -10.74 4.68
C LYS A 111 -18.58 -10.76 3.45
N GLY A 112 -18.60 -9.66 2.70
CA GLY A 112 -17.71 -9.42 1.56
C GLY A 112 -16.27 -9.21 1.97
N ALA A 113 -15.46 -8.77 1.00
CA ALA A 113 -14.08 -8.45 1.30
C ALA A 113 -13.99 -7.12 2.07
N GLU A 114 -13.43 -7.16 3.27
CA GLU A 114 -13.24 -6.02 4.15
C GLU A 114 -11.82 -5.50 3.98
N GLY A 115 -11.64 -4.22 3.68
CA GLY A 115 -10.32 -3.61 3.62
C GLY A 115 -9.77 -3.40 5.03
N LEU A 116 -8.44 -3.27 5.16
CA LEU A 116 -7.83 -2.96 6.46
C LEU A 116 -8.26 -1.56 6.97
N ALA A 117 -8.47 -0.60 6.07
CA ALA A 117 -8.92 0.76 6.36
C ALA A 117 -10.27 1.06 5.69
N PRO A 118 -11.39 0.44 6.12
CA PRO A 118 -12.69 0.53 5.44
C PRO A 118 -13.36 1.91 5.56
N GLY A 119 -12.86 2.78 6.44
CA GLY A 119 -13.24 4.18 6.54
C GLY A 119 -12.52 5.11 5.56
N ALA A 120 -11.39 4.68 4.99
CA ALA A 120 -10.58 5.48 4.06
C ALA A 120 -11.28 5.70 2.71
N ARG A 121 -10.64 6.48 1.83
CA ARG A 121 -11.07 6.65 0.44
C ARG A 121 -9.93 6.38 -0.53
N ILE A 122 -10.25 5.68 -1.62
CA ILE A 122 -9.31 5.36 -2.70
C ILE A 122 -9.35 6.47 -3.73
N LEU A 123 -8.21 7.09 -4.01
CA LEU A 123 -7.99 7.89 -5.22
C LEU A 123 -7.32 7.00 -6.28
N PRO A 124 -8.06 6.50 -7.28
CA PRO A 124 -7.48 5.61 -8.27
C PRO A 124 -6.67 6.41 -9.30
N ILE A 125 -5.49 5.91 -9.65
CA ILE A 125 -4.59 6.51 -10.63
C ILE A 125 -4.14 5.38 -11.55
N LYS A 126 -4.75 5.35 -12.74
CA LYS A 126 -4.56 4.25 -13.69
C LYS A 126 -3.33 4.50 -14.56
N VAL A 127 -2.36 3.60 -14.47
CA VAL A 127 -1.13 3.56 -15.28
C VAL A 127 -1.12 2.31 -16.15
N ASN A 128 -0.27 2.29 -17.17
CA ASN A 128 -0.02 1.10 -17.97
C ASN A 128 1.06 0.28 -17.25
N THR A 129 0.63 -0.85 -16.69
CA THR A 129 1.45 -1.77 -15.90
C THR A 129 2.46 -2.57 -16.73
N ASN A 130 2.38 -2.50 -18.07
CA ASN A 130 3.05 -3.37 -19.03
C ASN A 130 2.71 -4.88 -18.91
N SER A 131 1.66 -5.24 -18.15
CA SER A 131 1.19 -6.63 -17.96
C SER A 131 0.80 -7.32 -19.27
N ASN A 132 0.21 -6.55 -20.21
CA ASN A 132 -0.12 -7.01 -21.56
C ASN A 132 0.92 -6.54 -22.58
N SER A 133 1.72 -7.48 -23.10
CA SER A 133 2.75 -7.24 -24.11
C SER A 133 2.25 -6.62 -25.42
N SER A 134 0.96 -6.74 -25.73
CA SER A 134 0.34 -6.14 -26.93
C SER A 134 0.08 -4.64 -26.79
N THR A 135 0.05 -4.14 -25.55
CA THR A 135 -0.22 -2.73 -25.21
C THR A 135 0.87 -2.11 -24.33
N ALA A 136 1.99 -2.82 -24.13
CA ALA A 136 3.10 -2.36 -23.32
C ALA A 136 3.76 -1.12 -23.95
N ILE A 137 4.05 -0.13 -23.11
CA ILE A 137 4.74 1.12 -23.46
C ILE A 137 6.23 1.11 -23.05
N GLY A 138 6.66 0.06 -22.35
CA GLY A 138 8.02 -0.11 -21.85
C GLY A 138 8.24 0.52 -20.47
N ALA A 139 9.37 0.16 -19.85
CA ALA A 139 9.71 0.56 -18.49
C ALA A 139 9.83 2.09 -18.30
N PRO A 140 10.56 2.86 -19.14
CA PRO A 140 10.68 4.31 -18.95
C PRO A 140 9.34 5.05 -19.05
N ALA A 141 8.48 4.68 -20.01
CA ALA A 141 7.19 5.32 -20.19
C ALA A 141 6.18 4.96 -19.07
N SER A 142 6.24 3.73 -18.55
CA SER A 142 5.46 3.32 -17.38
C SER A 142 5.92 4.02 -16.10
N LEU A 143 7.24 4.15 -15.89
CA LEU A 143 7.79 4.92 -14.76
C LEU A 143 7.39 6.41 -14.84
N LYS A 144 7.35 6.98 -16.05
CA LYS A 144 6.84 8.33 -16.27
C LYS A 144 5.35 8.49 -15.91
N GLN A 145 4.52 7.48 -16.15
CA GLN A 145 3.13 7.51 -15.67
C GLN A 145 3.04 7.40 -14.15
N ILE A 146 4.02 6.76 -13.49
CA ILE A 146 4.13 6.72 -12.03
C ILE A 146 4.56 8.08 -11.47
N ASP A 147 5.52 8.81 -12.06
CA ASP A 147 5.93 10.14 -11.59
C ASP A 147 4.81 11.21 -11.73
N GLU A 148 4.09 11.18 -12.86
CA GLU A 148 2.88 11.98 -13.07
C GLU A 148 1.77 11.60 -12.07
N GLY A 149 1.64 10.30 -11.77
CA GLY A 149 0.69 9.77 -10.80
C GLY A 149 0.98 10.22 -9.36
N ILE A 150 2.25 10.19 -8.93
CA ILE A 150 2.69 10.70 -7.62
C ILE A 150 2.33 12.18 -7.51
N THR A 151 2.65 12.97 -8.53
CA THR A 151 2.36 14.41 -8.56
C THR A 151 0.86 14.68 -8.46
N TYR A 152 0.04 13.99 -9.26
CA TYR A 152 -1.42 14.10 -9.21
C TYR A 152 -2.01 13.69 -7.85
N ALA A 153 -1.51 12.61 -7.24
CA ALA A 153 -1.96 12.17 -5.90
C ALA A 153 -1.76 13.26 -4.83
N VAL A 154 -0.59 13.92 -4.86
CA VAL A 154 -0.26 15.02 -3.95
C VAL A 154 -1.19 16.21 -4.16
N ASP A 155 -1.46 16.57 -5.42
CA ASP A 155 -2.32 17.70 -5.80
C ASP A 155 -3.80 17.47 -5.47
N GLN A 156 -4.27 16.22 -5.54
CA GLN A 156 -5.59 15.81 -5.03
C GLN A 156 -5.64 15.65 -3.50
N GLY A 157 -4.52 15.88 -2.81
CA GLY A 157 -4.46 15.88 -1.36
C GLY A 157 -4.40 14.51 -0.69
N ALA A 158 -4.09 13.43 -1.42
CA ALA A 158 -3.88 12.11 -0.84
C ALA A 158 -2.78 12.14 0.23
N LYS A 159 -3.00 11.45 1.35
CA LYS A 159 -2.05 11.41 2.49
C LYS A 159 -1.01 10.31 2.29
N VAL A 160 -1.45 9.17 1.78
CA VAL A 160 -0.65 7.98 1.46
C VAL A 160 -0.73 7.72 -0.04
N ILE A 161 0.39 7.36 -0.65
CA ILE A 161 0.50 6.96 -2.06
C ILE A 161 1.01 5.51 -2.07
N SER A 162 0.19 4.59 -2.56
CA SER A 162 0.47 3.16 -2.69
C SER A 162 0.82 2.85 -4.14
N ILE A 163 1.98 2.24 -4.37
CA ILE A 163 2.50 1.92 -5.70
C ILE A 163 2.90 0.45 -5.75
N SER A 164 2.11 -0.37 -6.44
CA SER A 164 2.38 -1.80 -6.57
C SER A 164 3.42 -2.15 -7.63
N GLN A 165 3.70 -1.20 -8.53
CA GLN A 165 4.59 -1.41 -9.66
C GLN A 165 6.06 -1.41 -9.25
N ALA A 166 6.81 -2.38 -9.80
CA ALA A 166 8.24 -2.56 -9.58
C ALA A 166 8.96 -2.70 -10.93
N ILE A 167 9.86 -1.77 -11.23
CA ILE A 167 10.60 -1.68 -12.51
C ILE A 167 12.09 -1.81 -12.21
N ARG A 168 12.78 -2.77 -12.84
CA ARG A 168 14.21 -3.03 -12.56
C ARG A 168 15.06 -1.81 -12.92
N ASN A 169 16.03 -1.48 -12.06
CA ASN A 169 17.00 -0.40 -12.29
C ASN A 169 17.74 -0.48 -13.64
N ILE A 170 17.90 -1.68 -14.21
CA ILE A 170 18.55 -1.91 -15.51
C ILE A 170 17.67 -1.58 -16.74
N ASP A 171 16.35 -1.41 -16.56
CA ASP A 171 15.40 -1.14 -17.66
C ASP A 171 15.08 0.35 -17.83
N ILE A 172 15.72 1.22 -17.05
CA ILE A 172 15.49 2.68 -17.02
C ILE A 172 16.82 3.46 -17.04
N SER A 173 16.76 4.73 -17.41
CA SER A 173 17.91 5.63 -17.49
C SER A 173 18.08 6.50 -16.23
N PRO A 174 19.28 7.07 -15.99
CA PRO A 174 19.47 8.05 -14.91
C PRO A 174 18.55 9.28 -14.98
N SER A 175 18.11 9.67 -16.18
CA SER A 175 17.12 10.75 -16.36
C SER A 175 15.72 10.36 -15.88
N ASP A 176 15.31 9.10 -16.07
CA ASP A 176 14.01 8.61 -15.57
C ASP A 176 14.02 8.54 -14.03
N VAL A 177 15.14 8.11 -13.45
CA VAL A 177 15.37 8.12 -11.99
C VAL A 177 15.31 9.55 -11.43
N SER A 178 15.90 10.53 -12.13
CA SER A 178 15.84 11.94 -11.71
C SER A 178 14.42 12.49 -11.72
N ALA A 179 13.64 12.22 -12.78
CA ALA A 179 12.25 12.68 -12.88
C ALA A 179 11.35 12.07 -11.79
N LEU A 180 11.52 10.77 -11.53
CA LEU A 180 10.87 10.10 -10.41
C LEU A 180 11.25 10.75 -9.06
N GLN A 181 12.54 10.99 -8.84
CA GLN A 181 13.02 11.57 -7.58
C GLN A 181 12.47 12.98 -7.35
N ASP A 182 12.26 13.79 -8.40
CA ASP A 182 11.60 15.09 -8.28
C ASP A 182 10.13 14.95 -7.82
N ALA A 183 9.39 13.96 -8.35
CA ALA A 183 8.02 13.69 -7.89
C ALA A 183 7.97 13.15 -6.45
N VAL A 184 8.91 12.28 -6.07
CA VAL A 184 9.07 11.79 -4.68
C VAL A 184 9.40 12.95 -3.73
N ASN A 185 10.35 13.81 -4.10
CA ASN A 185 10.72 15.01 -3.34
C ASN A 185 9.52 15.96 -3.19
N TYR A 186 8.72 16.14 -4.24
CA TYR A 186 7.49 16.93 -4.18
C TYR A 186 6.50 16.35 -3.15
N ALA A 187 6.23 15.04 -3.21
CA ALA A 187 5.35 14.36 -2.27
C ALA A 187 5.83 14.47 -0.81
N ILE A 188 7.12 14.25 -0.55
CA ILE A 188 7.72 14.41 0.78
C ILE A 188 7.62 15.88 1.26
N SER A 189 7.87 16.87 0.37
CA SER A 189 7.76 18.30 0.70
C SER A 189 6.33 18.74 1.07
N LYS A 190 5.32 17.98 0.61
CA LYS A 190 3.90 18.15 0.98
C LYS A 190 3.47 17.25 2.14
N GLY A 191 4.42 16.61 2.82
CA GLY A 191 4.20 15.77 3.99
C GLY A 191 3.46 14.47 3.67
N ARG A 192 3.56 13.94 2.45
CA ARG A 192 2.89 12.69 2.04
C ARG A 192 3.79 11.49 2.28
N LEU A 193 3.18 10.33 2.50
CA LEU A 193 3.87 9.04 2.56
C LEU A 193 3.78 8.34 1.21
N ILE A 194 4.90 7.83 0.69
CA ILE A 194 4.94 6.91 -0.45
C ILE A 194 5.39 5.53 0.05
N VAL A 195 4.60 4.51 -0.23
CA VAL A 195 4.95 3.10 -0.03
C VAL A 195 4.93 2.39 -1.38
N ALA A 196 5.91 1.52 -1.62
CA ALA A 196 6.01 0.80 -2.88
C ALA A 196 6.49 -0.64 -2.68
N GLY A 197 5.99 -1.56 -3.52
CA GLY A 197 6.39 -2.96 -3.49
C GLY A 197 7.88 -3.13 -3.76
N ALA A 198 8.54 -3.98 -2.98
CA ALA A 198 9.96 -4.29 -3.21
C ALA A 198 10.17 -4.98 -4.57
N GLY A 199 9.18 -5.71 -5.06
CA GLY A 199 9.20 -6.51 -6.29
C GLY A 199 8.68 -7.93 -6.05
N ASN A 200 8.66 -8.76 -7.11
CA ASN A 200 8.29 -10.18 -7.05
C ASN A 200 9.29 -11.05 -7.85
N SER A 201 10.58 -10.72 -7.79
CA SER A 201 11.69 -11.36 -8.50
C SER A 201 12.92 -11.61 -7.61
N GLY A 202 12.73 -11.73 -6.28
CA GLY A 202 13.76 -12.09 -5.30
C GLY A 202 14.47 -13.42 -5.57
N GLN A 203 13.80 -14.39 -6.21
CA GLN A 203 14.43 -15.62 -6.73
C GLN A 203 14.99 -15.50 -8.15
N GLU A 204 14.64 -14.45 -8.89
CA GLU A 204 14.98 -14.22 -10.29
C GLU A 204 15.99 -13.06 -10.49
N GLY A 205 16.92 -12.96 -9.54
CA GLY A 205 18.05 -12.02 -9.58
C GLY A 205 18.02 -10.93 -8.52
N ASN A 206 16.89 -10.73 -7.82
CA ASN A 206 16.75 -9.78 -6.71
C ASN A 206 17.25 -8.36 -7.07
N TRP A 207 16.77 -7.83 -8.20
CA TRP A 207 17.23 -6.53 -8.71
C TRP A 207 16.69 -5.38 -7.86
N PRO A 208 17.44 -4.27 -7.70
CA PRO A 208 16.89 -3.03 -7.17
C PRO A 208 15.73 -2.54 -8.05
N MET A 209 14.54 -2.41 -7.45
CA MET A 209 13.30 -2.02 -8.15
C MET A 209 12.91 -0.57 -7.88
N TYR A 210 12.44 0.12 -8.92
CA TYR A 210 11.83 1.44 -8.82
C TYR A 210 10.31 1.36 -8.88
N PRO A 211 9.58 2.19 -8.10
CA PRO A 211 10.09 3.32 -7.33
C PRO A 211 10.55 2.96 -5.90
N SER A 212 10.52 1.70 -5.47
CA SER A 212 10.79 1.32 -4.07
C SER A 212 12.22 1.62 -3.59
N VAL A 213 13.23 1.66 -4.46
CA VAL A 213 14.59 2.13 -4.13
C VAL A 213 14.82 3.64 -4.34
N ALA A 214 13.80 4.41 -4.70
CA ALA A 214 13.94 5.88 -4.78
C ALA A 214 14.10 6.47 -3.37
N SER A 215 14.95 7.49 -3.23
CA SER A 215 15.35 8.03 -1.94
C SER A 215 14.13 8.67 -1.24
N GLY A 216 13.75 8.08 -0.10
CA GLY A 216 12.59 8.50 0.70
C GLY A 216 11.27 7.76 0.42
N VAL A 217 11.22 6.81 -0.52
CA VAL A 217 10.12 5.85 -0.68
C VAL A 217 10.31 4.67 0.28
N ALA A 218 9.23 4.22 0.94
CA ALA A 218 9.30 3.04 1.80
C ALA A 218 9.09 1.75 0.97
N ALA A 219 10.17 1.00 0.74
CA ALA A 219 10.13 -0.33 0.12
C ALA A 219 9.48 -1.36 1.05
N ILE A 220 8.45 -2.06 0.57
CA ILE A 220 7.66 -3.03 1.33
C ILE A 220 7.90 -4.45 0.82
N ALA A 221 8.39 -5.33 1.70
CA ALA A 221 8.52 -6.76 1.47
C ALA A 221 7.25 -7.53 1.88
N ALA A 222 7.12 -8.79 1.43
CA ALA A 222 5.96 -9.65 1.71
C ALA A 222 6.30 -10.81 2.67
N PHE A 223 5.33 -11.21 3.50
CA PHE A 223 5.40 -12.40 4.34
C PHE A 223 4.13 -13.27 4.28
N ASP A 224 4.25 -14.54 4.66
CA ASP A 224 3.17 -15.54 4.74
C ASP A 224 2.47 -15.60 6.12
N GLU A 225 1.40 -16.39 6.24
CA GLU A 225 0.65 -16.55 7.50
C GLU A 225 1.53 -17.08 8.66
N GLN A 226 2.61 -17.78 8.36
CA GLN A 226 3.57 -18.27 9.35
C GLN A 226 4.65 -17.24 9.71
N GLY A 227 4.64 -16.06 9.07
CA GLY A 227 5.58 -14.96 9.28
C GLY A 227 6.89 -15.10 8.51
N ASN A 228 7.00 -16.05 7.58
CA ASN A 228 8.17 -16.19 6.71
C ASN A 228 8.12 -15.16 5.58
N HIS A 229 9.26 -14.62 5.20
CA HIS A 229 9.41 -13.84 3.96
C HIS A 229 9.03 -14.70 2.74
N THR A 230 8.19 -14.18 1.85
CA THR A 230 7.75 -14.94 0.67
C THR A 230 8.89 -15.18 -0.33
N ALA A 231 8.78 -16.22 -1.15
CA ALA A 231 9.87 -16.67 -2.02
C ALA A 231 10.22 -15.62 -3.10
N GLU A 232 9.21 -14.95 -3.62
CA GLU A 232 9.26 -13.97 -4.68
C GLU A 232 9.71 -12.59 -4.21
N SER A 233 9.55 -12.24 -2.94
CA SER A 233 9.79 -10.87 -2.44
C SER A 233 11.26 -10.47 -2.57
N GLU A 234 11.51 -9.28 -3.10
CA GLU A 234 12.84 -8.67 -3.12
C GLU A 234 13.30 -8.37 -1.69
N TYR A 235 14.59 -8.56 -1.43
CA TYR A 235 15.22 -8.37 -0.13
C TYR A 235 16.52 -7.58 -0.26
N GLY A 236 16.96 -6.94 0.81
CA GLY A 236 18.21 -6.19 0.86
C GLY A 236 18.15 -4.95 1.77
N PRO A 237 19.19 -4.09 1.73
CA PRO A 237 19.28 -2.90 2.58
C PRO A 237 18.18 -1.86 2.31
N GLN A 238 17.50 -1.92 1.17
CA GLN A 238 16.39 -1.05 0.80
C GLN A 238 15.11 -1.26 1.63
N ILE A 239 14.88 -2.47 2.14
CA ILE A 239 13.58 -2.81 2.76
C ILE A 239 13.34 -2.00 4.03
N ALA A 240 12.20 -1.31 4.07
CA ALA A 240 11.78 -0.47 5.19
C ALA A 240 10.89 -1.24 6.16
N LEU A 241 9.89 -1.96 5.65
CA LEU A 241 8.89 -2.72 6.41
C LEU A 241 8.47 -3.96 5.59
N ALA A 242 7.75 -4.89 6.24
CA ALA A 242 7.02 -5.93 5.54
C ALA A 242 5.54 -6.00 5.95
N GLY A 243 4.70 -6.53 5.06
CA GLY A 243 3.28 -6.78 5.28
C GLY A 243 2.87 -8.20 4.83
N PRO A 244 1.68 -8.67 5.21
CA PRO A 244 1.12 -9.92 4.66
C PRO A 244 1.05 -9.83 3.13
N GLY A 245 1.56 -10.83 2.42
CA GLY A 245 1.61 -10.83 0.96
C GLY A 245 1.51 -12.21 0.33
N GLN A 246 0.93 -13.17 1.03
CA GLN A 246 0.63 -14.52 0.53
C GLN A 246 -0.80 -14.88 0.92
N ASP A 247 -1.54 -15.47 -0.02
CA ASP A 247 -2.93 -15.90 0.18
C ASP A 247 -3.85 -14.77 0.71
N ILE A 248 -3.71 -13.57 0.14
CA ILE A 248 -4.46 -12.37 0.54
C ILE A 248 -5.80 -12.34 -0.19
N ILE A 249 -6.88 -12.06 0.55
CA ILE A 249 -8.25 -12.05 0.04
C ILE A 249 -8.66 -10.63 -0.35
N SER A 250 -9.32 -10.48 -1.49
CA SER A 250 -9.84 -9.19 -1.97
C SER A 250 -11.11 -9.36 -2.80
N ALA A 251 -11.95 -8.32 -2.88
CA ALA A 251 -12.97 -8.25 -3.92
C ALA A 251 -12.30 -8.05 -5.28
N CYS A 252 -12.79 -8.73 -6.31
CA CYS A 252 -12.17 -8.71 -7.63
C CYS A 252 -13.19 -8.86 -8.77
N ILE A 253 -12.68 -8.88 -10.00
CA ILE A 253 -13.48 -8.93 -11.23
C ILE A 253 -13.92 -10.35 -11.66
N ASP A 254 -13.53 -11.40 -10.92
CA ASP A 254 -13.94 -12.78 -11.15
C ASP A 254 -15.45 -12.97 -10.88
N PRO A 255 -16.16 -13.88 -11.60
CA PRO A 255 -17.58 -14.15 -11.34
C PRO A 255 -17.93 -14.61 -9.91
N SER A 256 -16.97 -15.13 -9.14
CA SER A 256 -17.15 -15.42 -7.71
C SER A 256 -17.23 -14.14 -6.86
N GLY A 257 -16.73 -13.01 -7.34
CA GLY A 257 -16.74 -11.71 -6.65
C GLY A 257 -15.57 -11.47 -5.69
N TYR A 258 -14.74 -12.49 -5.41
CA TYR A 258 -13.55 -12.37 -4.57
C TYR A 258 -12.41 -13.24 -5.12
N CYS A 259 -11.18 -12.80 -4.88
CA CYS A 259 -9.96 -13.45 -5.36
C CYS A 259 -8.99 -13.67 -4.20
N LYS A 260 -8.01 -14.54 -4.46
CA LYS A 260 -6.86 -14.76 -3.60
C LYS A 260 -5.58 -14.44 -4.35
N SER A 261 -4.80 -13.47 -3.85
CA SER A 261 -3.58 -12.91 -4.45
C SER A 261 -2.34 -13.22 -3.60
N HIS A 262 -1.17 -12.94 -4.18
CA HIS A 262 0.12 -12.95 -3.50
C HIS A 262 1.08 -11.95 -4.18
N GLY A 263 2.09 -11.50 -3.44
CA GLY A 263 3.14 -10.60 -3.86
C GLY A 263 3.32 -9.38 -2.95
N THR A 264 4.36 -8.60 -3.22
CA THR A 264 4.63 -7.35 -2.47
C THR A 264 3.60 -6.24 -2.74
N SER A 265 2.78 -6.37 -3.79
CA SER A 265 1.60 -5.53 -4.04
C SER A 265 0.63 -5.56 -2.85
N ASP A 266 0.19 -6.76 -2.45
CA ASP A 266 -0.77 -6.93 -1.34
C ASP A 266 -0.19 -6.42 -0.01
N ALA A 267 1.09 -6.69 0.24
CA ALA A 267 1.81 -6.19 1.41
C ALA A 267 1.88 -4.65 1.41
N THR A 268 2.12 -4.03 0.26
CA THR A 268 2.14 -2.57 0.08
C THR A 268 0.76 -1.97 0.37
N ALA A 269 -0.30 -2.58 -0.14
CA ALA A 269 -1.68 -2.18 0.13
C ALA A 269 -2.02 -2.24 1.63
N LEU A 270 -1.65 -3.31 2.34
CA LEU A 270 -1.87 -3.44 3.79
C LEU A 270 -1.03 -2.46 4.63
N VAL A 271 0.21 -2.15 4.21
CA VAL A 271 1.01 -1.09 4.87
C VAL A 271 0.43 0.30 4.58
N ALA A 272 -0.06 0.57 3.38
CA ALA A 272 -0.72 1.83 3.02
C ALA A 272 -2.00 2.05 3.85
N ALA A 273 -2.80 1.00 4.02
CA ALA A 273 -3.99 1.01 4.86
C ALA A 273 -3.62 1.16 6.35
N THR A 274 -2.53 0.53 6.80
CA THR A 274 -2.04 0.68 8.18
C THR A 274 -1.58 2.12 8.47
N ALA A 275 -0.94 2.77 7.49
CA ALA A 275 -0.66 4.20 7.56
C ALA A 275 -1.95 5.04 7.63
N ALA A 276 -3.01 4.67 6.91
CA ALA A 276 -4.29 5.37 6.94
C ALA A 276 -5.01 5.25 8.30
N VAL A 277 -5.08 4.07 8.92
CA VAL A 277 -5.67 3.93 10.26
C VAL A 277 -4.86 4.71 11.30
N LEU A 278 -3.53 4.78 11.20
CA LEU A 278 -2.71 5.62 12.07
C LEU A 278 -2.96 7.12 11.86
N TRP A 279 -3.11 7.56 10.60
CA TRP A 279 -3.32 8.97 10.27
C TRP A 279 -4.68 9.51 10.71
N GLN A 280 -5.71 8.66 10.85
CA GLN A 280 -6.97 9.08 11.48
C GLN A 280 -6.77 9.43 12.96
N VAL A 281 -5.91 8.68 13.69
CA VAL A 281 -5.61 8.95 15.10
C VAL A 281 -4.75 10.20 15.26
N HIS A 282 -3.85 10.46 14.30
CA HIS A 282 -2.93 11.60 14.30
C HIS A 282 -3.05 12.44 13.01
N PRO A 283 -4.15 13.20 12.84
CA PRO A 283 -4.46 13.91 11.58
C PRO A 283 -3.49 15.04 11.22
N ASP A 284 -2.77 15.56 12.22
CA ASP A 284 -1.80 16.64 12.16
C ASP A 284 -0.38 16.20 11.77
N TRP A 285 -0.07 14.90 11.81
CA TRP A 285 1.25 14.38 11.46
C TRP A 285 1.54 14.42 9.95
N THR A 286 2.83 14.41 9.61
CA THR A 286 3.33 14.21 8.23
C THR A 286 3.64 12.74 7.92
N GLY A 287 3.83 12.43 6.64
CA GLY A 287 4.23 11.08 6.18
C GLY A 287 5.53 10.58 6.79
N ASN A 288 6.48 11.48 7.08
CA ASN A 288 7.71 11.14 7.79
C ASN A 288 7.45 10.68 9.23
N GLN A 289 6.54 11.35 9.93
CA GLN A 289 6.14 11.02 11.31
C GLN A 289 5.36 9.70 11.36
N ILE A 290 4.40 9.53 10.45
CA ILE A 290 3.63 8.29 10.29
C ILE A 290 4.58 7.12 10.00
N LEU A 291 5.46 7.24 9.00
CA LEU A 291 6.44 6.20 8.66
C LEU A 291 7.38 5.87 9.82
N ARG A 292 7.87 6.89 10.55
CA ARG A 292 8.73 6.68 11.72
C ARG A 292 8.02 5.88 12.81
N VAL A 293 6.75 6.18 13.09
CA VAL A 293 5.97 5.42 14.07
C VAL A 293 5.75 3.99 13.59
N LEU A 294 5.39 3.77 12.32
CA LEU A 294 5.26 2.42 11.74
C LEU A 294 6.58 1.61 11.87
N MET A 295 7.73 2.21 11.58
CA MET A 295 9.05 1.58 11.75
C MET A 295 9.37 1.28 13.22
N ASN A 296 8.94 2.13 14.15
CA ASN A 296 9.19 1.96 15.58
C ASN A 296 8.28 0.92 16.23
N THR A 297 7.01 0.81 15.81
CA THR A 297 6.01 -0.10 16.40
C THR A 297 5.87 -1.44 15.67
N ALA A 298 6.56 -1.61 14.54
CA ALA A 298 6.66 -2.87 13.80
C ALA A 298 7.20 -4.02 14.66
N ASN A 299 6.68 -5.23 14.40
CA ASN A 299 7.13 -6.47 15.01
C ASN A 299 8.55 -6.78 14.54
N LYS A 300 9.53 -6.59 15.43
CA LYS A 300 10.98 -6.67 15.13
C LYS A 300 11.45 -8.09 14.77
N PRO A 301 12.58 -8.22 14.05
CA PRO A 301 13.30 -9.48 13.89
C PRO A 301 13.50 -10.24 15.23
N ASN A 302 13.21 -11.54 15.21
CA ASN A 302 13.27 -12.41 16.39
C ASN A 302 14.69 -12.65 16.96
N ASN A 303 15.73 -12.26 16.21
CA ASN A 303 17.14 -12.35 16.60
C ASN A 303 17.65 -11.15 17.43
N GLY A 304 16.76 -10.20 17.78
CA GLY A 304 17.11 -8.99 18.53
C GLY A 304 17.76 -7.88 17.71
N ALA A 305 17.88 -8.04 16.39
CA ALA A 305 18.31 -6.97 15.51
C ALA A 305 17.18 -5.94 15.30
N ASN A 306 17.54 -4.65 15.21
CA ASN A 306 16.58 -3.58 14.95
C ASN A 306 16.03 -3.59 13.51
N ARG A 307 16.72 -4.27 12.59
CA ARG A 307 16.41 -4.38 11.15
C ARG A 307 16.92 -5.72 10.60
N SER A 308 16.27 -6.26 9.55
CA SER A 308 16.85 -7.28 8.66
C SER A 308 16.63 -6.90 7.18
N ASP A 309 17.34 -7.56 6.28
CA ASP A 309 17.17 -7.35 4.83
C ASP A 309 15.87 -7.94 4.26
N TYR A 310 15.18 -8.80 5.01
CA TYR A 310 13.95 -9.46 4.57
C TYR A 310 12.69 -8.73 5.03
N ILE A 311 12.68 -8.14 6.23
CA ILE A 311 11.47 -7.47 6.77
C ILE A 311 11.73 -6.00 7.14
N GLY A 312 12.89 -5.46 6.77
CA GLY A 312 13.28 -4.10 7.15
C GLY A 312 13.25 -3.94 8.67
N PHE A 313 12.61 -2.87 9.15
CA PHE A 313 12.41 -2.60 10.58
C PHE A 313 11.37 -3.50 11.25
N GLY A 314 10.69 -4.38 10.52
CA GLY A 314 9.78 -5.38 11.05
C GLY A 314 8.50 -5.52 10.24
N ASN A 315 7.70 -6.51 10.64
CA ASN A 315 6.36 -6.70 10.10
C ASN A 315 5.43 -5.59 10.66
N VAL A 316 4.65 -4.96 9.79
CA VAL A 316 3.76 -3.86 10.18
C VAL A 316 2.77 -4.30 11.26
N SER A 317 2.48 -3.41 12.22
CA SER A 317 1.52 -3.70 13.31
C SER A 317 0.60 -2.50 13.55
N PRO A 318 -0.63 -2.51 12.97
CA PRO A 318 -1.57 -1.41 13.15
C PRO A 318 -1.99 -1.25 14.62
N ARG A 319 -2.22 -2.35 15.36
CA ARG A 319 -2.53 -2.30 16.81
C ARG A 319 -1.43 -1.58 17.59
N ASN A 320 -0.17 -1.96 17.42
CA ASN A 320 0.92 -1.31 18.15
C ASN A 320 1.07 0.16 17.73
N ALA A 321 0.81 0.49 16.45
CA ALA A 321 0.89 1.84 15.91
C ALA A 321 -0.19 2.77 16.49
N ILE A 322 -1.47 2.38 16.50
CA ILE A 322 -2.57 3.24 16.99
C ILE A 322 -2.52 3.52 18.50
N HIS A 323 -1.71 2.78 19.25
CA HIS A 323 -1.45 3.01 20.67
C HIS A 323 -0.15 3.80 20.94
N TYR A 324 0.52 4.29 19.91
CA TYR A 324 1.71 5.12 20.07
C TYR A 324 1.37 6.50 20.63
N THR A 325 1.86 6.79 21.84
CA THR A 325 1.66 8.07 22.54
C THR A 325 2.96 8.88 22.69
N GLY A 326 4.03 8.46 22.01
CA GLY A 326 5.32 9.15 22.04
C GLY A 326 5.42 10.34 21.09
N ASP A 327 6.58 10.99 21.08
CA ASP A 327 6.94 11.97 20.06
C ASP A 327 7.24 11.26 18.73
N PRO A 328 6.48 11.50 17.64
CA PRO A 328 6.74 10.91 16.33
C PRO A 328 8.00 11.50 15.65
N GLY A 329 8.71 12.42 16.32
CA GLY A 329 9.91 13.08 15.86
C GLY A 329 9.63 14.23 14.87
N PRO A 330 10.70 14.88 14.37
CA PRO A 330 10.57 15.99 13.43
C PRO A 330 9.84 15.59 12.14
N ALA A 331 9.02 16.54 11.65
CA ALA A 331 8.10 16.38 10.53
C ALA A 331 8.80 16.41 9.15
N ASP A 332 9.95 17.07 9.07
CA ASP A 332 10.75 17.36 7.87
C ASP A 332 11.93 16.38 7.68
N VAL A 333 12.33 15.65 8.72
CA VAL A 333 13.36 14.60 8.63
C VAL A 333 12.75 13.31 8.10
N ASN A 334 13.28 12.76 7.00
CA ASN A 334 12.90 11.43 6.52
C ASN A 334 13.52 10.33 7.40
N PRO A 335 12.72 9.38 7.96
CA PRO A 335 13.23 8.36 8.88
C PRO A 335 14.08 7.27 8.20
N LEU A 336 13.93 7.02 6.90
CA LEU A 336 14.73 6.04 6.15
C LEU A 336 16.17 6.54 5.99
N ILE A 337 16.33 7.78 5.54
CA ILE A 337 17.63 8.46 5.40
C ILE A 337 18.33 8.59 6.75
N ALA A 338 17.59 8.98 7.80
CA ALA A 338 18.11 9.06 9.16
C ALA A 338 18.58 7.71 9.72
N ALA A 339 18.05 6.59 9.19
CA ALA A 339 18.45 5.23 9.55
C ALA A 339 19.45 4.59 8.56
N GLY A 340 19.99 5.37 7.61
CA GLY A 340 21.00 4.91 6.65
C GLY A 340 20.46 4.16 5.43
N ILE A 341 19.14 4.13 5.22
CA ILE A 341 18.53 3.62 3.98
C ILE A 341 18.48 4.75 2.95
N ASP A 342 19.60 4.99 2.28
CA ASP A 342 19.69 5.80 1.06
C ASP A 342 20.30 4.97 -0.07
N VAL A 343 19.45 4.17 -0.73
CA VAL A 343 19.85 3.25 -1.80
C VAL A 343 19.89 3.93 -3.16
N ASN A 344 20.59 5.06 -3.24
CA ASN A 344 21.07 5.61 -4.51
C ASN A 344 21.91 4.52 -5.23
N PRO A 345 21.48 3.99 -6.40
CA PRO A 345 22.27 2.97 -7.06
C PRO A 345 23.59 3.56 -7.58
N PRO A 346 24.68 2.76 -7.64
CA PRO A 346 25.99 3.24 -8.08
C PRO A 346 25.93 3.78 -9.52
N GLY A 347 25.90 5.10 -9.67
CA GLY A 347 25.72 5.77 -10.96
C GLY A 347 25.30 7.23 -10.83
N SER A 348 24.54 7.59 -9.78
CA SER A 348 24.32 8.99 -9.39
C SER A 348 25.57 9.57 -8.74
N ALA A 349 26.54 9.97 -9.58
CA ALA A 349 27.65 10.80 -9.15
C ALA A 349 27.08 12.15 -8.65
N SER A 350 26.92 12.28 -7.33
CA SER A 350 26.44 13.50 -6.71
C SER A 350 27.39 14.64 -7.04
N ALA A 351 26.96 15.53 -7.94
CA ALA A 351 27.66 16.75 -8.27
C ALA A 351 27.62 17.65 -7.03
N SER A 352 28.66 17.52 -6.20
CA SER A 352 28.83 18.29 -4.98
C SER A 352 28.79 19.77 -5.35
N ALA A 353 27.72 20.47 -4.96
CA ALA A 353 27.57 21.89 -5.23
C ALA A 353 28.78 22.64 -4.64
N PRO A 354 29.51 23.44 -5.42
CA PRO A 354 30.60 24.25 -4.87
C PRO A 354 30.05 25.19 -3.80
N ALA A 355 30.63 25.13 -2.60
CA ALA A 355 30.25 26.03 -1.52
C ALA A 355 30.39 27.48 -1.97
N SER A 356 29.30 28.26 -1.91
CA SER A 356 29.32 29.68 -2.25
C SER A 356 30.13 30.46 -1.21
N PRO A 357 31.23 31.16 -1.59
CA PRO A 357 31.93 32.04 -0.68
C PRO A 357 31.10 33.31 -0.44
N SER A 358 30.83 33.62 0.82
CA SER A 358 30.20 34.89 1.21
C SER A 358 31.12 36.09 0.93
N ALA A 359 30.53 37.27 0.78
CA ALA A 359 31.15 38.44 0.17
C ALA A 359 32.24 39.14 1.03
N ALA A 360 33.23 39.71 0.34
CA ALA A 360 34.10 40.79 0.82
C ALA A 360 34.37 41.81 -0.31
N ALA A 361 34.73 43.04 0.03
CA ALA A 361 34.46 44.24 -0.78
C ALA A 361 35.53 44.64 -1.84
N SER A 362 35.14 45.60 -2.69
CA SER A 362 35.90 46.30 -3.75
C SER A 362 37.06 47.18 -3.20
N ALA A 363 38.03 47.77 -3.93
CA ALA A 363 38.24 48.10 -5.36
C ALA A 363 39.78 48.30 -5.65
N PRO A 364 40.29 49.14 -6.61
CA PRO A 364 40.57 48.82 -8.02
C PRO A 364 42.01 49.20 -8.54
N ALA A 365 42.22 49.23 -9.88
CA ALA A 365 43.36 49.80 -10.67
C ALA A 365 44.60 48.88 -10.89
N THR A 366 45.37 48.90 -12.00
CA THR A 366 45.34 49.65 -13.30
C THR A 366 46.27 49.01 -14.36
N GLY A 367 45.94 49.15 -15.66
CA GLY A 367 46.88 49.15 -16.82
C GLY A 367 47.49 47.80 -17.25
N ALA A 368 48.06 47.64 -18.46
CA ALA A 368 47.99 48.43 -19.70
C ALA A 368 48.44 47.54 -20.89
N ALA A 369 48.01 47.84 -22.12
CA ALA A 369 48.52 47.17 -23.33
C ALA A 369 49.92 47.69 -23.73
N PRO A 370 50.64 47.02 -24.65
CA PRO A 370 50.66 47.57 -26.01
C PRO A 370 50.63 46.54 -27.18
N THR A 371 50.71 47.10 -28.39
CA THR A 371 50.37 46.59 -29.72
C THR A 371 51.53 46.05 -30.57
N GLY A 372 51.22 45.27 -31.62
CA GLY A 372 52.06 45.07 -32.83
C GLY A 372 51.89 43.66 -33.45
N SER A 373 51.18 43.49 -34.58
CA SER A 373 51.70 43.52 -35.98
C SER A 373 52.57 42.30 -36.35
N THR A 374 52.44 41.58 -37.49
CA THR A 374 51.62 41.77 -38.73
C THR A 374 51.68 40.51 -39.64
N ALA A 375 50.79 40.43 -40.65
CA ALA A 375 50.90 39.69 -41.93
C ALA A 375 50.75 38.13 -41.91
N ASN A 376 49.68 37.57 -42.52
CA ASN A 376 49.53 37.10 -43.93
C ASN A 376 49.79 35.57 -44.06
N SER A 377 49.09 34.75 -44.88
CA SER A 377 48.03 34.96 -45.89
C SER A 377 47.28 33.65 -46.20
N ALA A 378 46.09 33.77 -46.84
CA ALA A 378 45.33 32.75 -47.60
C ALA A 378 44.86 31.47 -46.86
N SER A 379 43.56 31.11 -46.76
CA SER A 379 42.46 31.02 -47.75
C SER A 379 42.55 29.84 -48.73
N ALA A 380 41.81 28.75 -48.46
CA ALA A 380 40.82 28.16 -49.40
C ALA A 380 40.19 26.85 -48.85
N ALA A 381 38.89 26.71 -49.06
CA ALA A 381 38.12 25.47 -49.20
C ALA A 381 37.25 25.63 -50.48
N PRO A 382 36.40 24.68 -50.96
CA PRO A 382 36.05 23.36 -50.40
C PRO A 382 35.82 22.19 -51.43
N VAL A 383 35.59 20.94 -50.95
CA VAL A 383 34.90 19.75 -51.58
C VAL A 383 35.28 19.23 -53.00
N PRO A 384 34.78 18.05 -53.51
CA PRO A 384 34.32 16.76 -52.90
C PRO A 384 34.91 15.50 -53.64
N ALA A 385 34.21 14.34 -53.55
CA ALA A 385 34.20 13.17 -54.45
C ALA A 385 35.32 12.11 -54.29
N THR A 386 35.17 10.78 -54.46
CA THR A 386 34.14 9.70 -54.29
C THR A 386 34.71 8.43 -54.97
N HIS A 387 34.16 7.22 -54.68
CA HIS A 387 34.38 5.93 -55.40
C HIS A 387 35.77 5.24 -55.20
N ALA A 388 36.01 3.91 -55.37
CA ALA A 388 35.22 2.68 -55.57
C ALA A 388 36.18 1.43 -55.50
N SER A 389 35.78 0.14 -55.47
CA SER A 389 34.59 -0.60 -54.98
C SER A 389 34.77 -2.13 -55.18
N GLY A 390 34.36 -2.99 -54.23
CA GLY A 390 34.29 -4.46 -54.45
C GLY A 390 33.59 -5.19 -53.29
N LYS A 391 32.35 -5.71 -53.42
CA LYS A 391 31.85 -6.89 -54.19
C LYS A 391 32.19 -8.27 -53.59
N SER A 392 31.24 -8.85 -52.85
CA SER A 392 30.62 -10.19 -53.06
C SER A 392 29.71 -10.51 -51.86
N SER A 393 28.38 -10.39 -51.96
CA SER A 393 27.42 -11.41 -52.44
C SER A 393 27.18 -12.61 -51.50
N SER A 394 26.03 -12.65 -50.81
CA SER A 394 25.07 -13.77 -50.88
C SER A 394 23.82 -13.55 -49.98
N SER A 395 22.78 -14.29 -50.36
CA SER A 395 21.36 -14.31 -49.95
C SER A 395 20.97 -14.47 -48.46
N MET A 396 19.80 -13.90 -48.14
CA MET A 396 18.86 -14.16 -47.02
C MET A 396 18.56 -15.67 -46.75
N PRO A 397 18.06 -16.12 -45.57
CA PRO A 397 16.76 -15.67 -45.00
C PRO A 397 16.62 -15.48 -43.48
N LEU A 398 15.48 -14.89 -43.11
CA LEU A 398 14.90 -14.83 -41.75
C LEU A 398 14.75 -16.20 -41.09
N ILE A 399 15.03 -16.28 -39.77
CA ILE A 399 14.41 -17.27 -38.86
C ILE A 399 13.92 -16.54 -37.60
N ILE A 400 12.62 -16.23 -37.58
CA ILE A 400 11.84 -16.01 -36.37
C ILE A 400 10.92 -17.23 -36.23
N GLY A 401 10.86 -17.83 -35.04
CA GLY A 401 9.95 -18.95 -34.74
C GLY A 401 10.69 -20.26 -34.45
N GLY A 402 10.74 -20.65 -33.17
CA GLY A 402 11.30 -21.93 -32.74
C GLY A 402 11.30 -22.13 -31.22
N ALA A 403 11.87 -21.18 -30.46
CA ALA A 403 12.11 -21.37 -29.02
C ALA A 403 10.91 -21.02 -28.10
N VAL A 404 10.09 -20.03 -28.45
CA VAL A 404 9.03 -19.51 -27.54
C VAL A 404 7.76 -20.39 -27.55
N LEU A 405 7.48 -21.07 -28.65
CA LEU A 405 6.29 -21.94 -28.78
C LEU A 405 6.43 -23.28 -28.03
N ALA A 406 7.65 -23.75 -27.78
CA ALA A 406 7.87 -24.97 -26.99
C ALA A 406 7.55 -24.76 -25.50
N VAL A 407 7.88 -23.59 -24.94
CA VAL A 407 7.66 -23.30 -23.50
C VAL A 407 6.18 -23.14 -23.18
N LEU A 408 5.42 -22.46 -24.04
CA LEU A 408 3.97 -22.25 -23.83
C LEU A 408 3.14 -23.54 -23.96
N VAL A 409 3.50 -24.44 -24.88
CA VAL A 409 2.80 -25.73 -25.04
C VAL A 409 3.13 -26.68 -23.88
N ILE A 410 4.38 -26.71 -23.39
CA ILE A 410 4.75 -27.56 -22.26
C ILE A 410 4.11 -27.06 -20.96
N GLY A 411 4.14 -25.74 -20.69
CA GLY A 411 3.49 -25.16 -19.50
C GLY A 411 1.98 -25.42 -19.45
N GLY A 412 1.27 -25.18 -20.57
CA GLY A 412 -0.17 -25.41 -20.66
C GLY A 412 -0.57 -26.88 -20.50
N VAL A 413 0.19 -27.82 -21.08
CA VAL A 413 -0.09 -29.26 -20.96
C VAL A 413 0.22 -29.78 -19.55
N VAL A 414 1.29 -29.32 -18.89
CA VAL A 414 1.59 -29.71 -17.51
C VAL A 414 0.49 -29.25 -16.55
N PHE A 415 0.04 -27.99 -16.65
CA PHE A 415 -1.07 -27.46 -15.85
C PHE A 415 -2.36 -28.27 -16.02
N PHE A 416 -2.71 -28.63 -17.26
CA PHE A 416 -3.94 -29.38 -17.55
C PHE A 416 -3.87 -30.88 -17.13
N VAL A 417 -2.68 -31.51 -17.22
CA VAL A 417 -2.49 -32.90 -16.78
C VAL A 417 -2.47 -33.02 -15.26
N LEU A 418 -1.88 -32.05 -14.54
CA LEU A 418 -1.90 -32.02 -13.07
C LEU A 418 -3.33 -31.84 -12.54
N ARG A 419 -4.13 -30.93 -13.12
CA ARG A 419 -5.55 -30.76 -12.76
C ARG A 419 -6.39 -32.03 -12.93
N ARG A 420 -6.02 -32.92 -13.86
CA ARG A 420 -6.78 -34.16 -14.13
C ARG A 420 -6.37 -35.37 -13.27
N LYS A 421 -5.30 -35.27 -12.48
CA LYS A 421 -4.83 -36.34 -11.57
C LYS A 421 -5.12 -36.09 -10.08
N GLY A 422 -5.64 -34.91 -9.70
CA GLY A 422 -6.03 -34.60 -8.32
C GLY A 422 -7.23 -35.38 -7.76
N ALA A 423 -7.92 -36.17 -8.58
CA ALA A 423 -9.08 -36.97 -8.17
C ALA A 423 -8.71 -38.44 -7.88
N ALA A 424 -7.78 -38.67 -6.95
CA ALA A 424 -7.52 -39.97 -6.35
C ALA A 424 -6.96 -39.81 -4.93
N ALA A 425 -7.70 -40.28 -3.93
CA ALA A 425 -7.32 -40.10 -2.53
C ALA A 425 -6.17 -41.03 -2.10
N THR A 426 -5.20 -40.46 -1.37
CA THR A 426 -4.33 -41.20 -0.44
C THR A 426 -4.27 -40.41 0.87
N ALA A 427 -4.40 -41.10 1.99
CA ALA A 427 -4.43 -40.46 3.31
C ALA A 427 -3.06 -39.84 3.66
N PRO A 428 -3.03 -38.67 4.34
CA PRO A 428 -1.77 -38.06 4.78
C PRO A 428 -1.09 -38.92 5.87
N PRO A 429 0.25 -38.89 5.97
CA PRO A 429 0.97 -39.51 7.08
C PRO A 429 0.65 -38.80 8.40
N ALA A 430 0.80 -39.52 9.52
CA ALA A 430 0.52 -38.98 10.85
C ALA A 430 1.37 -37.73 11.13
N PRO A 431 0.80 -36.68 11.77
CA PRO A 431 1.51 -35.43 12.00
C PRO A 431 2.72 -35.63 12.93
N GLY A 432 3.89 -35.20 12.48
CA GLY A 432 5.01 -34.91 13.36
C GLY A 432 4.63 -33.77 14.32
N ALA A 433 5.15 -33.80 15.55
CA ALA A 433 4.77 -32.84 16.57
C ALA A 433 5.09 -31.38 16.13
N PRO A 434 4.13 -30.43 16.24
CA PRO A 434 4.37 -29.05 15.87
C PRO A 434 5.31 -28.36 16.87
N TYR A 435 6.26 -27.60 16.36
CA TYR A 435 7.02 -26.63 17.17
C TYR A 435 6.12 -25.44 17.48
N GLY A 436 5.39 -25.52 18.60
CA GLY A 436 4.51 -24.45 19.05
C GLY A 436 5.28 -23.21 19.49
N TYR A 437 4.67 -22.04 19.28
CA TYR A 437 5.06 -20.80 19.95
C TYR A 437 5.12 -21.02 21.47
N PRO A 438 6.16 -20.53 22.17
CA PRO A 438 6.20 -20.60 23.63
C PRO A 438 5.14 -19.67 24.23
N VAL A 439 4.04 -20.25 24.70
CA VAL A 439 3.11 -19.57 25.60
C VAL A 439 3.91 -19.18 26.87
N PRO A 440 3.94 -17.90 27.29
CA PRO A 440 4.64 -17.53 28.51
C PRO A 440 4.01 -18.24 29.71
N PRO A 441 4.81 -18.72 30.69
CA PRO A 441 4.29 -19.47 31.82
C PRO A 441 3.32 -18.61 32.62
N GLN A 442 2.09 -19.12 32.81
CA GLN A 442 1.15 -18.51 33.74
C GLN A 442 1.79 -18.53 35.14
N GLY A 443 1.99 -17.33 35.71
CA GLY A 443 2.43 -17.20 37.10
C GLY A 443 1.43 -17.86 38.06
N PRO A 444 1.87 -18.29 39.25
CA PRO A 444 0.98 -18.90 40.23
C PRO A 444 -0.18 -17.93 40.57
N PRO A 445 -1.40 -18.45 40.81
CA PRO A 445 -2.56 -17.62 41.09
C PRO A 445 -2.30 -16.72 42.31
N ALA A 446 -2.63 -15.44 42.19
CA ALA A 446 -2.49 -14.48 43.28
C ALA A 446 -3.32 -14.94 44.50
N PRO A 447 -2.80 -14.82 45.73
CA PRO A 447 -3.57 -15.16 46.93
C PRO A 447 -4.87 -14.37 47.01
N HIS A 448 -5.97 -15.04 47.35
CA HIS A 448 -7.25 -14.39 47.58
C HIS A 448 -7.14 -13.33 48.69
N THR A 449 -7.17 -12.06 48.31
CA THR A 449 -7.37 -10.95 49.24
C THR A 449 -8.85 -10.87 49.61
N PRO A 450 -9.22 -10.79 50.91
CA PRO A 450 -10.61 -10.55 51.31
C PRO A 450 -11.07 -9.17 50.83
N PRO A 451 -12.39 -8.98 50.56
CA PRO A 451 -12.90 -7.66 50.19
C PRO A 451 -12.65 -6.65 51.31
N ALA A 452 -12.12 -5.48 50.92
CA ALA A 452 -11.82 -4.41 51.86
C ALA A 452 -13.11 -3.93 52.57
N GLN A 453 -13.05 -3.87 53.90
CA GLN A 453 -14.13 -3.32 54.72
C GLN A 453 -14.28 -1.82 54.45
N GLY A 454 -15.51 -1.32 54.55
CA GLY A 454 -15.86 0.03 54.12
C GLY A 454 -15.07 1.14 54.84
N PHE A 455 -14.74 2.19 54.09
CA PHE A 455 -14.15 3.41 54.65
C PHE A 455 -15.10 4.04 55.68
N GLY A 456 -14.61 4.24 56.90
CA GLY A 456 -15.30 5.05 57.90
C GLY A 456 -15.37 6.53 57.50
N PRO A 457 -16.27 7.32 58.12
CA PRO A 457 -16.40 8.74 57.82
C PRO A 457 -15.13 9.53 58.21
N PRO A 458 -14.82 10.63 57.50
CA PRO A 458 -13.62 11.43 57.75
C PRO A 458 -13.69 12.17 59.11
N PRO A 459 -12.53 12.49 59.72
CA PRO A 459 -12.47 13.17 61.00
C PRO A 459 -12.94 14.63 60.91
N ALA A 460 -13.47 15.14 62.02
CA ALA A 460 -13.93 16.52 62.13
C ALA A 460 -12.78 17.54 62.08
N TYR A 461 -12.96 18.62 61.34
CA TYR A 461 -12.00 19.73 61.26
C TYR A 461 -11.97 20.54 62.56
N GLY A 462 -10.76 20.82 63.05
CA GLY A 462 -10.54 21.80 64.13
C GLY A 462 -10.65 23.24 63.60
N PRO A 463 -11.08 24.21 64.43
CA PRO A 463 -11.34 25.57 63.98
C PRO A 463 -10.05 26.40 63.86
N GLY A 464 -9.73 26.83 62.63
CA GLY A 464 -8.85 27.97 62.38
C GLY A 464 -7.72 27.73 61.37
N GLN A 465 -7.92 28.20 60.13
CA GLN A 465 -6.99 28.85 59.19
C GLN A 465 -7.72 28.98 57.82
N PRO A 466 -7.42 29.99 56.98
CA PRO A 466 -8.30 30.39 55.86
C PRO A 466 -8.08 29.61 54.56
N PRO A 467 -9.09 29.53 53.65
CA PRO A 467 -8.95 28.85 52.37
C PRO A 467 -8.11 29.66 51.36
N TYR A 468 -7.24 28.95 50.64
CA TYR A 468 -6.40 29.48 49.56
C TYR A 468 -7.17 29.62 48.23
N GLY A 469 -6.83 30.68 47.48
CA GLY A 469 -6.68 30.67 46.02
C GLY A 469 -7.91 30.41 45.13
N GLN A 470 -8.41 31.47 44.48
CA GLN A 470 -9.19 31.29 43.25
C GLN A 470 -8.28 30.92 42.06
N PRO A 471 -8.71 30.03 41.14
CA PRO A 471 -8.03 29.83 39.86
C PRO A 471 -8.26 31.04 38.92
N PRO A 472 -7.31 31.34 38.01
CA PRO A 472 -7.41 32.49 37.11
C PRO A 472 -8.51 32.33 36.06
N GLN A 473 -9.16 33.46 35.72
CA GLN A 473 -10.24 33.53 34.73
C GLN A 473 -9.71 33.36 33.29
N GLN A 474 -10.47 32.66 32.45
CA GLN A 474 -10.23 32.62 31.00
C GLN A 474 -10.58 33.98 30.35
N PRO A 475 -9.80 34.45 29.34
CA PRO A 475 -10.18 35.62 28.55
C PRO A 475 -11.36 35.30 27.60
N PRO A 476 -12.16 36.31 27.18
CA PRO A 476 -13.34 36.08 26.36
C PRO A 476 -13.02 35.58 24.93
N ALA A 477 -13.86 34.69 24.42
CA ALA A 477 -13.76 34.19 23.05
C ALA A 477 -13.97 35.30 22.01
N GLN A 478 -13.05 35.42 21.05
CA GLN A 478 -13.25 36.20 19.83
C GLN A 478 -14.10 35.40 18.83
N GLY A 479 -15.02 36.07 18.14
CA GLY A 479 -16.02 35.43 17.28
C GLY A 479 -15.46 34.78 16.01
N ASN A 480 -16.10 33.71 15.56
CA ASN A 480 -15.79 32.99 14.33
C ASN A 480 -16.29 33.78 13.09
N PRO A 481 -15.42 34.20 12.15
CA PRO A 481 -15.81 35.02 11.00
C PRO A 481 -16.44 34.26 9.82
N TYR A 482 -16.71 32.96 9.93
CA TYR A 482 -17.21 32.12 8.82
C TYR A 482 -18.54 31.40 9.08
N GLN A 483 -19.44 31.96 9.90
CA GLN A 483 -20.82 31.47 9.96
C GLN A 483 -21.64 31.95 8.75
N GLN A 484 -21.96 31.02 7.84
CA GLN A 484 -23.00 31.24 6.83
C GLN A 484 -24.39 31.31 7.49
N PRO A 485 -25.30 32.18 7.00
CA PRO A 485 -26.64 32.30 7.58
C PRO A 485 -27.50 31.06 7.30
N GLN A 486 -28.17 30.57 8.35
CA GLN A 486 -29.20 29.52 8.24
C GLN A 486 -30.41 30.02 7.42
N PRO A 487 -31.01 29.19 6.55
CA PRO A 487 -32.23 29.55 5.83
C PRO A 487 -33.44 29.60 6.78
N GLY A 488 -34.23 30.67 6.68
CA GLY A 488 -35.48 30.82 7.43
C GLY A 488 -36.61 29.89 6.95
N PRO A 489 -37.68 29.71 7.74
CA PRO A 489 -38.77 28.81 7.40
C PRO A 489 -39.56 29.27 6.16
N TYR A 490 -39.83 28.34 5.25
CA TYR A 490 -40.62 28.56 4.04
C TYR A 490 -42.05 28.98 4.36
N GLN A 491 -42.48 30.14 3.84
CA GLN A 491 -43.89 30.49 3.72
C GLN A 491 -44.43 29.98 2.37
N GLN A 492 -45.60 29.34 2.38
CA GLN A 492 -46.30 28.95 1.15
C GLN A 492 -46.97 30.18 0.50
N PRO A 493 -46.93 30.34 -0.83
CA PRO A 493 -47.71 31.36 -1.52
C PRO A 493 -49.19 30.94 -1.66
N PRO A 494 -50.12 31.90 -1.85
CA PRO A 494 -51.55 31.60 -1.96
C PRO A 494 -51.91 30.89 -3.27
N GLN A 495 -53.00 30.10 -3.23
CA GLN A 495 -53.64 29.60 -4.45
C GLN A 495 -54.33 30.75 -5.19
N GLY A 496 -54.13 30.81 -6.51
CA GLY A 496 -54.78 31.71 -7.46
C GLY A 496 -54.72 31.11 -8.85
#